data_AF-A0A3B8QD30-F1
#
_entry.id   AF-A0A3B8QD30-F1
#
_cell.length_a   1.000
_cell.length_b   1.000
_cell.length_c   1.000
_cell.angle_alpha   90.00
_cell.angle_beta   90.00
_cell.angle_gamma   90.00
#
_symmetry.space_group_name_H-M   'P 1'
#
loop_
_entity.id
_entity.type
_entity.pdbx_description
1 polymer ?
#
loop_
_entity_poly.entity_id
_entity_poly.type
_entity_poly.pdbx_seq_one_letter_code
_entity_poly.pdbx_strand_id
1 'polypeptide(L)' 'MRTILEDHPNFADVRHGAGLCLAMMGDTEGARREWELCAEQNPDDCRIKAYLVSLDS' A
#
# COMPACT_ATOMS: atom_id res chain seq x y z
N MET A 1 -28.53 -1.24 8.01
CA MET A 1 -27.65 -2.42 7.98
C MET A 1 -26.45 -2.04 7.12
N ARG A 2 -25.38 -1.48 7.69
CA ARG A 2 -24.28 -0.80 6.94
C ARG A 2 -22.90 -1.44 7.17
N THR A 3 -22.86 -2.65 7.63
CA THR A 3 -21.64 -3.17 8.20
C THR A 3 -21.72 -4.66 8.04
N ILE A 4 -20.69 -5.24 7.43
CA ILE A 4 -20.25 -6.64 7.47
C ILE A 4 -19.89 -7.07 6.02
N LEU A 5 -18.59 -7.00 5.71
CA LEU A 5 -17.91 -7.83 4.71
C LEU A 5 -18.26 -7.64 3.21
N GLU A 6 -17.81 -6.54 2.62
CA GLU A 6 -17.37 -6.51 1.22
C GLU A 6 -15.93 -5.97 1.28
N ASP A 7 -14.82 -6.70 1.12
CA ASP A 7 -14.59 -8.05 0.61
C ASP A 7 -13.16 -8.51 1.03
N HIS A 8 -12.83 -8.41 2.33
CA HIS A 8 -11.48 -8.60 2.91
C HIS A 8 -10.40 -7.55 2.51
N PRO A 9 -10.33 -6.39 3.21
CA PRO A 9 -9.20 -5.44 3.09
C PRO A 9 -7.86 -5.95 3.68
N ASN A 10 -7.78 -7.23 4.06
CA ASN A 10 -6.68 -7.81 4.83
C ASN A 10 -5.37 -8.02 4.06
N PHE A 11 -5.32 -7.75 2.76
CA PHE A 11 -4.07 -7.75 1.99
C PHE A 11 -3.55 -6.35 1.69
N ALA A 12 -4.45 -5.40 1.40
CA ALA A 12 -4.08 -4.01 1.12
C ALA A 12 -3.55 -3.32 2.39
N ASP A 13 -4.18 -3.50 3.56
CA ASP A 13 -3.69 -2.92 4.82
C ASP A 13 -2.39 -3.58 5.30
N VAL A 14 -2.19 -4.89 5.04
CA VAL A 14 -0.95 -5.59 5.43
C VAL A 14 0.22 -5.22 4.52
N ARG A 15 0.01 -5.13 3.20
CA ARG A 15 1.06 -4.64 2.27
C ARG A 15 1.31 -3.15 2.43
N HIS A 16 0.29 -2.36 2.77
CA HIS A 16 0.43 -0.96 3.17
C HIS A 16 1.37 -0.83 4.38
N GLY A 17 1.13 -1.62 5.42
CA GLY A 17 2.02 -1.69 6.58
C GLY A 17 3.43 -2.17 6.23
N ALA A 18 3.57 -3.15 5.32
CA ALA A 18 4.87 -3.66 4.89
C ALA A 18 5.72 -2.58 4.19
N GLY A 19 5.16 -1.85 3.23
CA GLY A 19 5.87 -0.74 2.57
C GLY A 19 6.21 0.40 3.54
N LEU A 20 5.33 0.70 4.49
CA LEU A 20 5.61 1.71 5.53
C LEU A 20 6.77 1.25 6.45
N CYS A 21 6.76 -0.02 6.87
CA CYS A 21 7.84 -0.60 7.67
C CYS A 21 9.17 -0.60 6.91
N LEU A 22 9.17 -0.95 5.62
CA LEU A 22 10.37 -0.92 4.77
C LEU A 22 10.92 0.50 4.64
N ALA A 23 10.04 1.48 4.36
CA ALA A 23 10.43 2.89 4.31
C ALA A 23 10.98 3.40 5.66
N MET A 24 10.37 2.99 6.78
CA MET A 24 10.87 3.30 8.13
C MET A 24 12.21 2.65 8.44
N MET A 25 12.50 1.48 7.85
CA MET A 25 13.81 0.83 7.94
C MET A 25 14.85 1.45 6.99
N GLY A 26 14.47 2.45 6.19
CA GLY A 26 15.33 3.08 5.18
C GLY A 26 15.40 2.34 3.86
N ASP A 27 14.66 1.24 3.71
CA ASP A 27 14.53 0.48 2.46
C ASP A 27 13.38 1.04 1.60
N THR A 28 13.63 2.21 1.03
CA THR A 28 12.68 2.92 0.16
C THR A 28 12.46 2.20 -1.18
N GLU A 29 13.47 1.49 -1.69
CA GLU A 29 13.36 0.66 -2.89
C GLU A 29 12.44 -0.55 -2.67
N GLY A 30 12.61 -1.27 -1.56
CA GLY A 30 11.73 -2.36 -1.17
C GLY A 30 10.29 -1.89 -0.94
N ALA A 31 10.12 -0.73 -0.29
CA ALA A 31 8.82 -0.12 -0.07
C ALA A 31 8.11 0.22 -1.40
N ARG A 32 8.84 0.84 -2.35
CA ARG A 32 8.32 1.19 -3.67
C ARG A 32 7.79 -0.04 -4.40
N ARG A 33 8.58 -1.12 -4.43
CA ARG A 33 8.22 -2.35 -5.16
C ARG A 33 6.95 -3.01 -4.62
N GLU A 34 6.78 -3.03 -3.30
CA GLU A 34 5.57 -3.55 -2.66
C GLU A 34 4.33 -2.68 -2.95
N TRP A 35 4.51 -1.36 -2.98
CA TRP A 35 3.44 -0.42 -3.33
C TRP A 35 3.08 -0.48 -4.81
N GLU A 36 4.04 -0.61 -5.72
CA GLU A 36 3.76 -0.80 -7.16
C GLU A 36 2.95 -2.08 -7.42
N LEU A 37 3.36 -3.22 -6.85
CA LEU A 37 2.62 -4.48 -6.97
C LEU A 37 1.20 -4.39 -6.42
N CYS A 38 1.01 -3.57 -5.38
CA CYS A 38 -0.29 -3.39 -4.77
C CYS A 38 -1.16 -2.40 -5.57
N ALA A 39 -0.57 -1.42 -6.24
CA ALA A 39 -1.26 -0.55 -7.20
C ALA A 39 -1.69 -1.32 -8.48
N GLU A 40 -0.90 -2.31 -8.92
CA GLU A 40 -1.27 -3.19 -10.04
C GLU A 40 -2.47 -4.07 -9.69
N GLN A 41 -2.52 -4.60 -8.47
CA GLN A 41 -3.60 -5.48 -8.01
C GLN A 41 -4.87 -4.72 -7.60
N ASN A 42 -4.72 -3.49 -7.10
CA ASN A 42 -5.85 -2.65 -6.71
C ASN A 42 -5.63 -1.20 -7.18
N PRO A 43 -5.90 -0.91 -8.45
CA PRO A 43 -5.68 0.41 -9.03
C PRO A 43 -6.60 1.50 -8.45
N ASP A 44 -7.67 1.12 -7.74
CA ASP A 44 -8.58 2.04 -7.06
C ASP A 44 -8.09 2.48 -5.67
N ASP A 45 -7.01 1.87 -5.15
CA ASP A 45 -6.44 2.29 -3.87
C ASP A 45 -5.63 3.58 -4.02
N CYS A 46 -6.31 4.72 -3.84
CA CYS A 46 -5.71 6.05 -3.87
C CYS A 46 -4.60 6.27 -2.83
N ARG A 47 -4.55 5.47 -1.75
CA ARG A 47 -3.54 5.62 -0.70
C ARG A 47 -2.16 5.24 -1.22
N ILE A 48 -2.07 4.15 -1.97
CA ILE A 48 -0.81 3.63 -2.53
C ILE A 48 -0.18 4.64 -3.48
N LYS A 49 -1.00 5.29 -4.31
CA LYS A 49 -0.56 6.37 -5.19
C LYS A 49 0.05 7.54 -4.41
N ALA A 50 -0.55 7.92 -3.27
CA ALA A 50 -0.02 9.00 -2.43
C ALA A 50 1.37 8.64 -1.84
N TYR A 51 1.59 7.39 -1.45
CA TYR A 51 2.88 6.94 -0.94
C TYR A 51 3.98 6.89 -2.01
N LEU A 52 3.67 6.41 -3.22
CA LEU A 52 4.60 6.44 -4.34
C LEU A 52 5.05 7.88 -4.66
N VAL A 53 4.11 8.82 -4.70
CA VAL A 53 4.42 10.25 -4.89
C VAL A 53 5.28 10.80 -3.74
N SER A 54 5.01 10.38 -2.50
CA SER A 54 5.79 10.81 -1.34
C SER A 54 7.22 10.24 -1.31
N LEU A 55 7.51 9.15 -2.01
CA LEU A 55 8.87 8.60 -2.15
C LEU A 55 9.69 9.29 -3.24
N ASP A 56 9.03 9.88 -4.24
CA ASP A 56 9.65 10.61 -5.35
C ASP A 56 9.89 12.10 -5.06
N SER A 57 9.58 12.57 -3.84
CA SER A 57 9.69 13.99 -3.43
C SER A 57 10.93 14.29 -2.59
#